data_AF-A0A6C0GD49-F1
#
_entry.id   AF-A0A6C0GD49-F1
#
_cell.length_a   1.000
_cell.length_b   1.000
_cell.length_c   1.000
_cell.angle_alpha   90.00
_cell.angle_beta   90.00
_cell.angle_gamma   90.00
#
_symmetry.space_group_name_H-M   'P 1'
#
loop_
_entity.id
_entity.type
_entity.pdbx_description
1 polymer ?
#
loop_
_entity_poly.entity_id
_entity_poly.type
_entity_poly.pdbx_seq_one_letter_code
_entity_poly.pdbx_strand_id
1 'polypeptide(L)'
;MLKPAKVNYALGNTLAILGVAAIVVPLGQSILASNFKYFWPFAGIGVGMCVISIPLLAKSDRQAMKAIETYNAGLSHHFYKYYSPELKAVATTNGIGLMLHF
;
A
#
# COMPACT_ATOMS: atom_id res chain seq x y z
N MET A 1 -6.02 -1.82 -10.67
CA MET A 1 -5.88 -1.09 -9.39
C MET A 1 -4.43 -0.85 -8.98
N LEU A 2 -3.46 -1.71 -9.32
CA LEU A 2 -2.04 -1.53 -8.94
C LEU A 2 -1.27 -0.45 -9.72
N LYS A 3 -1.63 -0.18 -10.99
CA LYS A 3 -0.98 0.86 -11.83
C LYS A 3 -0.97 2.26 -11.16
N PRO A 4 -2.11 2.81 -10.69
CA PRO A 4 -2.12 4.12 -10.04
C PRO A 4 -1.37 4.13 -8.70
N ALA A 5 -1.35 3.01 -7.96
CA ALA A 5 -0.58 2.89 -6.72
C ALA A 5 0.92 3.04 -6.98
N LYS A 6 1.44 2.34 -8.01
CA LYS A 6 2.86 2.43 -8.41
C LYS A 6 3.27 3.86 -8.81
N VAL A 7 2.40 4.57 -9.54
CA VAL A 7 2.68 5.96 -9.94
C VAL A 7 2.71 6.89 -8.73
N ASN A 8 1.73 6.80 -7.83
CA ASN A 8 1.70 7.61 -6.61
C ASN A 8 2.88 7.30 -5.68
N TYR A 9 3.29 6.03 -5.60
CA TYR A 9 4.48 5.62 -4.86
C TYR A 9 5.76 6.20 -5.47
N ALA A 10 5.94 6.09 -6.79
CA ALA A 10 7.12 6.61 -7.47
C ALA A 10 7.24 8.14 -7.32
N LEU A 11 6.13 8.87 -7.48
CA LEU A 11 6.09 10.32 -7.29
C LEU A 11 6.33 10.69 -5.82
N GLY A 12 5.66 10.02 -4.87
CA GLY A 12 5.82 10.28 -3.44
C GLY A 12 7.26 10.04 -2.99
N ASN A 13 7.86 8.93 -3.42
CA ASN A 13 9.23 8.58 -3.06
C ASN A 13 10.25 9.54 -3.67
N THR A 14 10.05 9.96 -4.93
CA THR A 14 10.92 10.96 -5.58
C THR A 14 10.81 12.31 -4.87
N LEU A 15 9.61 12.77 -4.54
CA LEU A 15 9.40 14.00 -3.77
C LEU A 15 10.02 13.94 -2.38
N ALA A 16 9.93 12.80 -1.70
CA ALA A 16 10.54 12.60 -0.39
C ALA A 16 12.07 12.65 -0.46
N ILE A 17 12.69 11.92 -1.41
CA ILE A 17 14.14 11.92 -1.59
C ILE A 17 14.65 13.31 -1.94
N LEU A 18 14.00 13.99 -2.89
CA LEU A 18 14.37 15.35 -3.29
C LEU A 18 14.14 16.36 -2.16
N GLY A 19 13.06 16.23 -1.41
CA GLY A 19 12.76 17.09 -0.26
C GLY A 19 13.80 16.95 0.85
N VAL A 20 14.17 15.72 1.22
CA VAL A 20 15.23 15.46 2.20
C VAL A 20 16.58 15.95 1.70
N ALA A 21 16.93 15.69 0.43
CA ALA A 21 18.18 16.19 -0.15
C ALA A 21 18.25 17.72 -0.14
N ALA A 22 17.14 18.40 -0.46
CA ALA A 22 17.05 19.86 -0.42
C ALA A 22 17.20 20.45 1.00
N ILE A 23 16.95 19.67 2.05
CA ILE A 23 17.19 20.06 3.44
C ILE A 23 18.64 19.77 3.86
N VAL A 24 19.13 18.56 3.55
CA VAL A 24 20.43 18.06 4.03
C VAL A 24 21.62 18.67 3.30
N VAL A 25 21.51 18.94 1.99
CA VAL A 25 22.59 19.53 1.19
C VAL A 25 23.00 20.92 1.70
N PRO A 26 22.10 21.90 1.90
CA PRO A 26 22.48 23.20 2.46
C PRO A 26 22.99 23.09 3.90
N LEU A 27 22.45 22.16 4.72
CA LEU A 27 22.97 21.85 6.07
C LEU A 27 24.43 21.40 6.01
N GLY A 28 24.73 20.39 5.20
CA GLY A 28 26.10 19.90 5.01
C GLY A 28 27.04 20.98 4.47
N GLN A 29 26.57 21.79 3.53
CA GLN A 29 27.36 22.90 2.97
C GLN A 29 27.67 23.99 4.00
N SER A 30 26.78 24.32 4.93
CA SER A 30 27.11 25.30 5.99
C SER A 30 28.13 24.80 7.00
N ILE A 31 28.15 23.50 7.25
CA ILE A 31 29.11 22.89 8.18
C ILE A 31 30.48 22.78 7.51
N LEU A 32 30.52 22.48 6.21
CA LEU A 32 31.76 22.27 5.45
C LEU A 32 32.34 23.56 4.84
N ALA A 33 31.51 24.57 4.53
CA ALA A 33 31.92 25.80 3.89
C ALA A 33 31.48 27.03 4.71
N SER A 34 32.45 27.62 5.42
CA SER A 34 32.32 28.77 6.34
C SER A 34 31.69 30.05 5.74
N ASN A 35 31.54 30.15 4.42
CA ASN A 35 31.04 31.35 3.73
C ASN A 35 29.77 31.09 2.91
N PHE A 36 29.13 29.93 3.05
CA PHE A 36 27.94 29.62 2.28
C PHE A 36 26.70 30.28 2.91
N LYS A 37 26.15 31.29 2.23
CA LYS A 37 24.94 31.99 2.68
C LYS A 37 23.75 31.03 2.60
N TYR A 38 23.25 30.66 3.76
CA TYR A 38 22.13 29.74 3.93
C TYR A 38 20.88 30.25 3.19
N PHE A 39 20.47 29.59 2.11
CA PHE A 39 19.24 29.94 1.39
C PHE A 39 18.03 29.27 2.05
N TRP A 40 17.59 29.85 3.17
CA TRP A 40 16.42 29.42 3.95
C TRP A 40 15.16 29.09 3.12
N PRO A 41 14.83 29.81 2.03
CA PRO A 41 13.68 29.44 1.19
C PRO A 41 13.78 28.04 0.55
N PHE A 42 14.99 27.56 0.22
CA PHE A 42 15.17 26.23 -0.39
C PHE A 42 14.86 25.10 0.59
N ALA A 43 15.30 25.25 1.84
CA ALA A 43 14.99 24.31 2.91
C ALA A 43 13.47 24.28 3.20
N GLY A 44 12.81 25.44 3.14
CA GLY A 44 11.34 25.53 3.26
C GLY A 44 10.60 24.77 2.14
N ILE A 45 11.08 24.86 0.90
CA ILE A 45 10.55 24.08 -0.23
C ILE A 45 10.77 22.57 0.00
N GLY A 46 11.95 22.17 0.50
CA GLY A 46 12.26 20.78 0.82
C GLY A 46 11.30 20.18 1.86
N VAL A 47 11.00 20.94 2.93
CA VAL A 47 10.00 20.55 3.94
C VAL A 47 8.61 20.42 3.31
N GLY A 48 8.21 21.37 2.45
CA GLY A 48 6.93 21.31 1.74
C GLY A 48 6.79 20.06 0.86
N MET A 49 7.85 19.66 0.15
CA MET A 49 7.86 18.43 -0.65
C MET A 49 7.68 17.17 0.21
N CYS A 50 8.31 17.12 1.39
CA CYS A 50 8.13 16.03 2.35
C CYS A 50 6.70 15.97 2.89
N VAL A 51 6.06 17.11 3.18
CA VAL A 51 4.66 17.13 3.65
C VAL A 51 3.71 16.62 2.57
N ILE A 52 3.94 16.95 1.30
CA ILE A 52 3.10 16.51 0.17
C ILE A 52 3.31 15.02 -0.15
N SER A 53 4.51 14.47 0.09
CA SER A 53 4.78 13.05 -0.17
C SER A 53 4.04 12.11 0.78
N ILE A 54 3.81 12.51 2.03
CA ILE A 54 3.10 11.72 3.06
C ILE A 54 1.71 11.26 2.59
N PRO A 55 0.77 12.15 2.20
CA PRO A 55 -0.55 11.71 1.74
C PRO A 55 -0.49 10.96 0.40
N LEU A 56 0.53 11.19 -0.43
CA LEU A 56 0.71 10.46 -1.70
C LEU A 56 1.08 8.98 -1.44
N LEU A 57 2.03 8.75 -0.54
CA LEU A 57 2.46 7.43 -0.11
C LEU A 57 1.34 6.70 0.64
N ALA A 58 0.65 7.37 1.56
CA ALA A 58 -0.50 6.80 2.27
C ALA A 58 -1.65 6.40 1.33
N LYS A 59 -1.89 7.16 0.26
CA LYS A 59 -2.86 6.80 -0.79
C LYS A 59 -2.43 5.56 -1.57
N SER A 60 -1.13 5.42 -1.86
CA SER A 60 -0.58 4.23 -2.53
C SER A 60 -0.80 2.96 -1.69
N ASP A 61 -0.49 3.01 -0.40
CA ASP A 61 -0.68 1.85 0.50
C ASP A 61 -2.14 1.44 0.60
N ARG A 62 -3.05 2.41 0.75
CA ARG A 62 -4.50 2.13 0.74
C ARG A 62 -4.96 1.48 -0.56
N GLN A 63 -4.42 1.90 -1.70
CA GLN A 63 -4.75 1.29 -3.00
C GLN A 63 -4.20 -0.14 -3.12
N ALA A 64 -3.01 -0.42 -2.58
CA ALA A 64 -2.44 -1.75 -2.52
C ALA A 64 -3.27 -2.69 -1.63
N MET A 65 -3.64 -2.24 -0.43
CA MET A 65 -4.51 -3.00 0.49
C MET A 65 -5.87 -3.33 -0.14
N LYS A 66 -6.53 -2.34 -0.78
CA LYS A 66 -7.80 -2.58 -1.49
C LYS A 66 -7.68 -3.60 -2.62
N ALA A 67 -6.55 -3.62 -3.33
CA ALA A 67 -6.33 -4.61 -4.39
C ALA A 67 -6.20 -6.03 -3.82
N ILE A 68 -5.51 -6.18 -2.67
CA ILE A 68 -5.41 -7.46 -1.95
C ILE A 68 -6.77 -7.90 -1.42
N GLU A 69 -7.51 -6.98 -0.80
CA GLU A 69 -8.85 -7.26 -0.27
C GLU A 69 -9.82 -7.67 -1.37
N THR A 70 -9.79 -6.98 -2.53
CA THR A 70 -10.62 -7.34 -3.70
C THR A 70 -10.28 -8.72 -4.25
N TYR A 71 -8.99 -9.06 -4.30
CA TYR A 71 -8.54 -10.40 -4.70
C TYR A 71 -9.04 -11.47 -3.72
N ASN A 72 -8.87 -11.25 -2.42
CA ASN A 72 -9.30 -12.18 -1.37
C ASN A 72 -10.83 -12.33 -1.31
N ALA A 73 -11.57 -11.23 -1.50
CA ALA A 73 -13.03 -11.23 -1.56
C ALA A 73 -13.54 -11.99 -2.79
N GLY A 74 -12.92 -11.79 -3.96
CA GLY A 74 -13.21 -12.56 -5.16
C GLY A 74 -12.95 -14.06 -4.97
N LEU A 75 -11.82 -14.41 -4.34
CA LEU A 75 -11.46 -15.80 -4.07
C LEU A 75 -12.46 -16.49 -3.12
N SER A 76 -12.86 -15.81 -2.04
CA SER A 76 -13.89 -16.32 -1.12
C SER A 76 -15.25 -16.48 -1.81
N HIS A 77 -15.65 -15.52 -2.65
CA HIS A 77 -16.91 -15.58 -3.37
C HIS A 77 -16.93 -16.69 -4.44
N HIS A 78 -15.79 -17.03 -5.03
CA HIS A 78 -15.68 -18.18 -5.93
C HIS A 78 -15.68 -19.52 -5.19
N PHE A 79 -15.03 -19.61 -4.01
CA PHE A 79 -15.06 -20.82 -3.18
C PHE A 79 -16.48 -21.16 -2.69
N TYR A 80 -17.24 -20.20 -2.17
CA TYR A 80 -18.63 -20.46 -1.75
C TYR A 80 -19.57 -20.82 -2.90
N LYS A 81 -19.32 -20.31 -4.11
CA LYS A 81 -20.15 -20.56 -5.30
C LYS A 81 -19.84 -21.90 -5.99
N TYR A 82 -18.59 -22.38 -5.92
CA TYR A 82 -18.19 -23.66 -6.52
C TYR A 82 -18.14 -24.82 -5.51
N TYR A 83 -18.01 -24.53 -4.22
CA TYR A 83 -17.93 -25.51 -3.14
C TYR A 83 -19.05 -25.25 -2.14
N SER A 84 -20.27 -25.69 -2.48
CA SER A 84 -21.31 -25.96 -1.49
C SER A 84 -21.44 -27.47 -1.34
N PRO A 85 -20.57 -28.14 -0.57
CA PRO A 85 -20.74 -29.55 -0.29
C PRO A 85 -22.05 -29.71 0.50
N GLU A 86 -23.07 -30.27 -0.15
CA GLU A 86 -24.35 -30.56 0.50
C GLU A 86 -24.14 -31.69 1.51
N LEU A 87 -24.02 -31.34 2.79
CA LEU A 87 -24.06 -32.28 3.90
C LEU A 87 -25.49 -32.80 4.05
N LYS A 88 -25.76 -33.96 3.46
CA LYS A 88 -27.03 -34.68 3.67
C LYS A 88 -26.82 -35.72 4.76
N ALA A 89 -27.58 -35.60 5.85
CA ALA A 89 -27.73 -36.68 6.82
C ALA A 89 -28.65 -37.73 6.19
N VAL A 90 -28.11 -38.92 5.92
CA VAL A 90 -28.85 -40.02 5.28
C VAL A 90 -28.98 -41.14 6.30
N ALA A 91 -30.23 -41.49 6.62
CA ALA A 91 -30.53 -42.69 7.39
C ALA A 91 -30.87 -43.81 6.40
N THR A 92 -30.05 -44.88 6.40
CA THR A 92 -30.32 -46.11 5.64
C THR A 92 -30.73 -47.22 6.60
N THR A 93 -31.26 -48.33 6.07
CA THR A 93 -31.74 -49.47 6.87
C THR A 93 -30.66 -50.07 7.79
N ASN A 94 -29.37 -49.80 7.50
CA ASN A 94 -28.21 -50.26 8.26
C ASN A 94 -27.57 -49.19 9.17
N GLY A 95 -28.16 -47.99 9.32
CA GLY A 95 -27.68 -46.95 10.25
C GLY A 95 -27.79 -45.51 9.73
N ILE A 96 -27.38 -44.56 10.58
CA ILE A 96 -27.35 -43.12 10.27
C ILE A 96 -25.93 -42.73 9.86
N GLY A 97 -25.77 -42.09 8.69
CA GLY A 97 -24.49 -41.61 8.19
C GLY A 97 -24.58 -40.19 7.62
N LEU A 98 -23.43 -39.51 7.56
CA LEU A 98 -23.30 -38.22 6.88
C LEU A 98 -22.73 -38.47 5.48
N MET A 99 -23.43 -38.01 4.45
CA MET A 99 -22.98 -38.11 3.06
C MET A 99 -22.56 -36.72 2.57
N LEU A 100 -21.32 -36.62 2.11
CA LEU A 100 -20.74 -35.40 1.54
C LEU A 100 -20.66 -35.58 0.02
N HIS A 101 -21.47 -34.83 -0.73
CA HIS A 101 -21.36 -34.76 -2.19
C HIS A 101 -20.48 -33.56 -2.57
N PHE A 102 -19.50 -33.80 -3.45
CA PHE A 102 -18.61 -32.80 -4.03
C PHE A 102 -19.08 -32.38 -5.42
#